data_AF-A0A7V9R946-F1
#
_entry.id   AF-A0A7V9R946-F1
#
_cell.length_a   1.000
_cell.length_b   1.000
_cell.length_c   1.000
_cell.angle_alpha   90.00
_cell.angle_beta   90.00
_cell.angle_gamma   90.00
#
_symmetry.space_group_name_H-M   'P 1'
#
loop_
_entity.id
_entity.type
_entity.pdbx_description
1 polymer ?
#
loop_
_entity_poly.entity_id
_entity_poly.type
_entity_poly.pdbx_seq_one_letter_code
_entity_poly.pdbx_strand_id
1 'polypeptide(L)'
;MRQRWLGATGIRVPEIAVEGEDVHIVGENRVRVDDHEVEALFLSAVDDEDTLRENHVRGTPVLVRAETAEAVSAALEHPEVACALVPRDRAELRDLDLRQMKYG
;
A
#
# COMPACT_ATOMS: atom_id res chain seq x y z
N MET A 1 -8.66 -6.35 9.96
CA MET A 1 -7.89 -5.40 9.13
C MET A 1 -8.67 -4.13 8.89
N ARG A 2 -8.02 -2.96 8.96
CA ARG A 2 -8.60 -1.72 8.42
C ARG A 2 -8.45 -1.72 6.90
N GLN A 3 -9.36 -0.99 6.25
CA GLN A 3 -9.33 -0.77 4.81
C GLN A 3 -9.13 0.72 4.51
N ARG A 4 -8.42 1.01 3.41
CA ARG A 4 -8.19 2.34 2.84
C ARG A 4 -8.80 2.41 1.43
N TRP A 5 -9.04 3.63 0.95
CA TRP A 5 -9.40 3.84 -0.44
C TRP A 5 -8.13 3.72 -1.29
N LEU A 6 -8.22 2.99 -2.41
CA LEU A 6 -7.16 2.88 -3.38
C LEU A 6 -7.11 4.15 -4.24
N GLY A 7 -6.51 5.22 -3.71
CA GLY A 7 -6.51 6.53 -4.36
C GLY A 7 -7.94 7.03 -4.68
N ALA A 8 -8.13 7.58 -5.88
CA ALA A 8 -9.42 8.08 -6.36
C ALA A 8 -10.25 7.04 -7.14
N THR A 9 -9.89 5.76 -7.11
CA THR A 9 -10.48 4.70 -7.96
C THR A 9 -11.89 4.27 -7.56
N GLY A 10 -12.32 4.59 -6.33
CA GLY A 10 -13.55 4.06 -5.75
C GLY A 10 -13.45 2.61 -5.26
N ILE A 11 -12.25 2.02 -5.25
CA ILE A 11 -11.98 0.66 -4.77
C ILE A 11 -11.44 0.72 -3.33
N ARG A 12 -11.82 -0.26 -2.50
CA ARG A 12 -11.31 -0.43 -1.13
C ARG A 12 -10.28 -1.55 -1.12
N VAL A 13 -9.20 -1.33 -0.39
CA VAL A 13 -8.10 -2.30 -0.22
C VAL A 13 -7.76 -2.38 1.27
N PRO A 14 -7.27 -3.52 1.79
CA PRO A 14 -6.58 -3.54 3.08
C PRO A 14 -5.52 -2.44 3.21
N GLU A 15 -5.32 -1.91 4.42
CA GLU A 15 -4.19 -0.98 4.63
C GLU A 15 -2.83 -1.68 4.48
N ILE A 16 -2.78 -2.99 4.80
CA ILE A 16 -1.67 -3.89 4.50
C ILE A 16 -2.24 -5.01 3.62
N ALA A 17 -1.77 -5.11 2.38
CA ALA A 17 -2.22 -6.10 1.40
C ALA A 17 -1.10 -7.05 1.04
N VAL A 18 -1.42 -8.32 0.81
CA VAL A 18 -0.45 -9.33 0.35
C VAL A 18 -0.41 -9.33 -1.18
N GLU A 19 0.80 -9.18 -1.72
CA GLU A 19 1.05 -9.26 -3.16
C GLU A 19 0.67 -10.65 -3.70
N GLY A 20 -0.17 -10.65 -4.73
CA GLY A 20 -0.68 -11.86 -5.37
C GLY A 20 -1.85 -12.53 -4.65
N GLU A 21 -2.35 -11.95 -3.55
CA GLU A 21 -3.55 -12.43 -2.84
C GLU A 21 -4.62 -11.34 -2.73
N ASP A 22 -4.26 -10.19 -2.15
CA ASP A 22 -5.17 -9.04 -1.99
C ASP A 22 -5.02 -8.04 -3.15
N VAL A 23 -3.81 -7.92 -3.71
CA VAL A 23 -3.46 -7.01 -4.81
C VAL A 23 -2.52 -7.74 -5.76
N HIS A 24 -2.84 -7.76 -7.06
CA HIS A 24 -1.99 -8.37 -8.08
C HIS A 24 -1.32 -7.29 -8.93
N ILE A 25 0.02 -7.30 -9.03
CA ILE A 25 0.73 -6.47 -10.00
C ILE A 25 0.57 -7.10 -11.39
N VAL A 26 -0.04 -6.38 -12.32
CA VAL A 26 -0.36 -6.89 -13.68
C VAL A 26 0.36 -6.13 -14.80
N GLY A 27 1.26 -5.22 -14.44
CA GLY A 27 2.09 -4.44 -15.34
C GLY A 27 3.05 -3.54 -14.56
N GLU A 28 3.78 -2.67 -15.27
CA GLU A 28 4.78 -1.77 -14.66
C GLU A 28 4.14 -0.76 -13.68
N ASN A 29 2.93 -0.30 -13.97
CA ASN A 29 2.20 0.72 -13.20
C ASN A 29 0.72 0.37 -13.03
N ARG A 30 0.39 -0.93 -12.99
CA ARG A 30 -1.01 -1.39 -12.88
C ARG A 30 -1.16 -2.47 -11.84
N VAL A 31 -2.21 -2.33 -11.04
CA VAL A 31 -2.68 -3.37 -10.12
C VAL A 31 -4.05 -3.87 -10.52
N ARG A 32 -4.31 -5.13 -10.21
CA ARG A 32 -5.64 -5.71 -10.15
C ARG A 32 -6.04 -5.93 -8.70
N VAL A 33 -7.22 -5.43 -8.34
CA VAL A 33 -7.90 -5.69 -7.06
C VAL A 33 -9.29 -6.17 -7.40
N ASP A 34 -9.66 -7.37 -6.94
CA ASP A 34 -10.85 -8.09 -7.41
C ASP A 34 -10.88 -8.15 -8.96
N ASP A 35 -11.96 -7.68 -9.58
CA ASP A 35 -12.14 -7.61 -11.03
C ASP A 35 -11.68 -6.28 -11.66
N HIS A 36 -11.06 -5.39 -10.88
CA HIS A 36 -10.71 -4.05 -11.31
C HIS A 36 -9.22 -3.90 -11.55
N GLU A 37 -8.86 -3.39 -12.73
CA GLU A 37 -7.49 -2.98 -13.04
C GLU A 37 -7.36 -1.46 -13.09
N VAL A 38 -6.44 -0.93 -12.30
CA VAL A 38 -6.20 0.51 -12.18
C VAL A 38 -4.72 0.82 -12.30
N GLU A 39 -4.43 2.04 -12.74
CA GLU A 39 -3.07 2.57 -12.67
C GLU A 39 -2.70 2.83 -11.21
N ALA A 40 -1.44 2.58 -10.87
CA ALA A 40 -0.90 2.81 -9.55
C ALA A 40 0.61 3.05 -9.61
N LEU A 41 1.10 3.81 -8.65
CA LEU A 41 2.53 3.97 -8.40
C LEU A 41 3.00 2.92 -7.41
N PHE A 42 4.10 2.23 -7.74
CA PHE A 42 4.79 1.32 -6.83
C PHE A 42 6.09 1.94 -6.36
N LEU A 43 6.27 2.01 -5.05
CA LEU A 43 7.53 2.46 -4.45
C LEU A 43 8.08 1.35 -3.55
N SER A 44 9.41 1.26 -3.45
CA SER A 44 10.08 0.37 -2.49
C SER A 44 10.31 1.01 -1.12
N ALA A 45 10.12 2.33 -1.01
CA ALA A 45 10.32 3.13 0.19
C ALA A 45 9.50 4.43 0.12
N VAL A 46 9.42 5.15 1.23
CA VAL A 46 8.78 6.47 1.35
C VAL A 46 9.83 7.58 1.52
N ASP A 47 10.86 7.58 0.68
CA ASP A 47 11.97 8.53 0.72
C ASP A 47 11.77 9.78 -0.15
N ASP A 48 10.79 9.75 -1.05
CA ASP A 48 10.43 10.87 -1.93
C ASP A 48 9.02 11.41 -1.64
N GLU A 49 8.96 12.37 -0.71
CA GLU A 49 7.70 13.03 -0.31
C GLU A 49 7.02 13.79 -1.45
N ASP A 50 7.79 14.35 -2.39
CA ASP A 50 7.23 15.10 -3.51
C ASP A 50 6.51 14.15 -4.47
N THR A 51 7.13 13.01 -4.79
CA THR A 51 6.49 11.94 -5.57
C THR A 51 5.21 11.42 -4.91
N LEU A 52 5.20 11.21 -3.59
CA LEU A 52 3.98 10.82 -2.85
C LEU A 52 2.86 11.84 -3.03
N ARG A 53 3.18 13.12 -2.79
CA ARG A 53 2.23 14.23 -2.84
C ARG A 53 1.67 14.45 -4.25
N GLU A 54 2.52 14.43 -5.27
CA GLU A 54 2.10 14.61 -6.66
C GLU A 54 1.09 13.55 -7.10
N ASN A 55 1.34 12.29 -6.77
CA ASN A 55 0.45 11.19 -7.14
C ASN A 55 -0.86 11.24 -6.36
N HIS A 56 -0.79 11.57 -5.06
CA HIS A 56 -1.99 11.77 -4.26
C HIS A 56 -2.90 12.87 -4.83
N VAL A 57 -2.33 14.02 -5.21
CA VAL A 57 -3.08 15.13 -5.83
C VAL A 57 -3.69 14.73 -7.18
N ARG A 58 -2.98 13.91 -7.96
CA ARG A 58 -3.48 13.38 -9.24
C ARG A 58 -4.55 12.29 -9.08
N GLY A 59 -4.75 11.77 -7.86
CA GLY A 59 -5.65 10.65 -7.59
C GLY A 59 -5.07 9.28 -7.94
N THR A 60 -3.79 9.21 -8.34
CA THR A 60 -3.07 7.97 -8.60
C THR A 60 -2.79 7.26 -7.27
N PRO A 61 -3.28 6.03 -7.07
CA PRO A 61 -2.98 5.25 -5.87
C PRO A 61 -1.48 5.01 -5.73
N VAL A 62 -0.94 5.20 -4.51
CA VAL A 62 0.44 4.86 -4.17
C VAL A 62 0.46 3.61 -3.32
N LEU A 63 1.17 2.58 -3.77
CA LEU A 63 1.45 1.36 -3.04
C LEU A 63 2.94 1.30 -2.70
N VAL A 64 3.25 1.04 -1.44
CA VAL A 64 4.64 0.93 -0.98
C VAL A 64 4.93 -0.51 -0.61
N ARG A 65 5.92 -1.12 -1.25
CA ARG A 65 6.38 -2.46 -0.89
C ARG A 65 7.07 -2.41 0.48
N ALA A 66 6.68 -3.29 1.38
CA ALA A 66 7.22 -3.36 2.73
C ALA A 66 7.50 -4.81 3.13
N GLU A 67 8.71 -5.08 3.62
CA GLU A 67 9.15 -6.44 3.98
C GLU A 67 9.39 -6.61 5.49
N THR A 68 9.20 -5.54 6.27
CA THR A 68 9.31 -5.53 7.73
C THR A 68 8.19 -4.71 8.36
N ALA A 69 7.98 -4.90 9.66
CA ALA A 69 6.98 -4.14 10.41
C ALA A 69 7.30 -2.63 10.43
N GLU A 70 8.58 -2.26 10.50
CA GLU A 70 9.04 -0.87 10.46
C GLU A 70 8.75 -0.24 9.10
N ALA A 71 9.01 -0.97 8.01
CA ALA A 71 8.71 -0.51 6.66
C ALA A 71 7.19 -0.34 6.44
N VAL A 72 6.37 -1.25 6.97
CA VAL A 72 4.91 -1.12 6.96
C VAL A 72 4.47 0.12 7.74
N SER A 73 5.01 0.33 8.95
CA SER A 73 4.68 1.50 9.77
C SER A 73 5.08 2.79 9.07
N ALA A 74 6.30 2.86 8.54
CA ALA A 74 6.79 4.02 7.79
C ALA A 74 5.88 4.32 6.59
N ALA A 75 5.52 3.32 5.80
CA ALA A 75 4.59 3.50 4.68
C ALA A 75 3.23 4.07 5.12
N LEU A 76 2.67 3.55 6.21
CA LEU A 76 1.32 3.92 6.68
C LEU A 76 1.26 5.22 7.47
N GLU A 77 2.40 5.78 7.87
CA GLU A 77 2.49 7.14 8.43
C GLU A 77 2.16 8.22 7.41
N HIS A 78 2.31 7.92 6.12
CA HIS A 78 1.95 8.83 5.04
C HIS A 78 0.45 8.68 4.67
N PRO A 79 -0.34 9.76 4.75
CA PRO A 79 -1.74 9.73 4.32
C PRO A 79 -1.88 9.46 2.81
N GLU A 80 -0.88 9.84 2.02
CA GLU A 80 -0.80 9.65 0.56
C GLU A 80 -0.72 8.17 0.15
N VAL A 81 -0.14 7.32 1.01
CA VAL A 81 0.00 5.90 0.75
C VAL A 81 -1.35 5.21 0.92
N ALA A 82 -1.84 4.62 -0.17
CA ALA A 82 -3.10 3.91 -0.19
C ALA A 82 -3.00 2.54 0.48
N CYS A 83 -1.86 1.86 0.33
CA CYS A 83 -1.65 0.50 0.79
C CYS A 83 -0.16 0.20 1.00
N ALA A 84 0.18 -0.46 2.10
CA ALA A 84 1.46 -1.17 2.24
C ALA A 84 1.31 -2.55 1.59
N LEU A 85 2.14 -2.85 0.61
CA LEU A 85 2.13 -4.12 -0.13
C LEU A 85 3.22 -5.02 0.42
N VAL A 86 2.84 -6.12 1.07
CA VAL A 86 3.80 -7.09 1.63
C VAL A 86 3.97 -8.25 0.67
N PRO A 87 5.20 -8.76 0.47
CA PRO A 87 5.40 -9.92 -0.39
C PRO A 87 4.79 -11.17 0.25
N ARG A 88 4.48 -12.16 -0.57
CA ARG A 88 3.74 -13.36 -0.14
C ARG A 88 4.43 -14.19 0.93
N ASP A 89 5.76 -14.20 0.94
CA ASP A 89 6.58 -14.84 1.96
C ASP A 89 6.58 -14.09 3.31
N ARG A 90 5.98 -12.90 3.35
CA ARG A 90 5.78 -12.04 4.53
C ARG A 90 4.29 -11.78 4.80
N ALA A 91 3.41 -12.69 4.39
CA ALA A 91 1.97 -12.53 4.54
C ALA A 91 1.52 -12.33 6.01
N GLU A 92 2.32 -12.79 6.98
CA GLU A 92 2.11 -12.55 8.41
C GLU A 92 2.09 -11.07 8.79
N LEU A 93 2.75 -10.19 8.01
CA LEU A 93 2.77 -8.76 8.26
C LEU A 93 1.39 -8.10 8.05
N ARG A 94 0.48 -8.76 7.31
CA ARG A 94 -0.88 -8.27 7.10
C ARG A 94 -1.66 -8.08 8.40
N ASP A 95 -1.35 -8.90 9.40
CA ASP A 95 -2.04 -8.94 10.69
C ASP A 95 -1.32 -8.11 11.77
N LEU A 96 -0.35 -7.26 11.39
CA LEU A 96 0.37 -6.39 12.32
C LEU A 96 -0.58 -5.48 13.11
N ASP A 97 -0.42 -5.48 14.43
CA ASP A 97 -1.05 -4.49 15.30
C ASP A 97 -0.17 -3.24 15.40
N LEU A 98 -0.37 -2.32 14.46
CA LEU A 98 0.36 -1.05 14.39
C LEU A 98 0.19 -0.19 15.64
N ARG A 99 -0.87 -0.39 16.44
CA ARG A 99 -1.05 0.36 17.69
C ARG A 99 -0.04 -0.08 18.73
N GLN A 100 0.26 -1.38 18.80
CA GLN A 100 1.24 -1.89 19.77
C GLN A 100 2.66 -1.42 19.44
N MET A 101 2.98 -1.18 18.16
CA MET A 101 4.30 -0.70 17.76
C MET A 101 4.59 0.74 18.16
N LYS A 102 3.59 1.63 18.17
CA LYS A 102 3.77 3.06 18.49
C LYS A 102 3.89 3.37 19.98
N TYR A 103 3.65 2.38 20.85
CA TYR A 103 3.69 2.52 22.30
C TYR A 103 4.59 1.47 22.99
N GLY A 104 5.45 0.79 22.21
CA GLY A 104 6.46 -0.14 22.71
C GLY A 104 7.77 0.53 23.07
#